data_AF-A0A1Y1Y8P3-F1
#
_entry.id   AF-A0A1Y1Y8P3-F1
#
_cell.length_a   1.000
_cell.length_b   1.000
_cell.length_c   1.000
_cell.angle_alpha   90.00
_cell.angle_beta   90.00
_cell.angle_gamma   90.00
#
_symmetry.space_group_name_H-M   'P 1'
#
loop_
_entity.id
_entity.type
_entity.pdbx_description
1 polymer ?
#
loop_
_entity_poly.entity_id
_entity_poly.type
_entity_poly.pdbx_seq_one_letter_code
_entity_poly.pdbx_strand_id
1 'polypeptide(L)'
;MSTDLSKYVFNHTMIRVKDAKKSLDFYTNVLGMKLVYRKDVESGKFTLYFLAYTNEEIPEAEEERAAWLFSRSGLLELTHNWGTEDDDSFQGYHNGNKEPRGFGHIAVTVDDVDKACERFDSLNVNFVKRLEDG
;
A
#
# COMPACT_ATOMS: atom_id res chain seq x y z
N MET A 1 28.95 3.06 -20.83
CA MET A 1 28.33 1.82 -20.30
C MET A 1 26.84 2.06 -20.20
N SER A 2 26.02 1.17 -20.75
CA SER A 2 24.55 1.21 -20.59
C SER A 2 24.14 0.28 -19.46
N THR A 3 23.02 0.60 -18.82
CA THR A 3 22.36 -0.26 -17.83
C THR A 3 21.80 -1.54 -18.46
N ASP A 4 21.62 -2.59 -17.66
CA ASP A 4 21.02 -3.86 -18.07
C ASP A 4 19.52 -3.86 -17.76
N LEU A 5 18.69 -3.71 -18.79
CA LEU A 5 17.23 -3.62 -18.66
C LEU A 5 16.59 -4.93 -18.16
N SER A 6 17.26 -6.07 -18.27
CA SER A 6 16.73 -7.34 -17.75
C SER A 6 16.69 -7.40 -16.22
N LYS A 7 17.42 -6.50 -15.54
CA LYS A 7 17.46 -6.38 -14.09
C LYS A 7 16.43 -5.40 -13.53
N TYR A 8 15.62 -4.77 -14.38
CA TYR A 8 14.66 -3.77 -13.94
C TYR A 8 13.45 -4.44 -13.28
N VAL A 9 13.00 -3.89 -12.17
CA VAL A 9 11.89 -4.42 -11.38
C VAL A 9 10.89 -3.30 -11.13
N PHE A 10 9.61 -3.57 -11.42
CA PHE A 10 8.53 -2.68 -10.98
C PHE A 10 8.26 -2.92 -9.48
N ASN A 11 9.09 -2.28 -8.66
CA ASN A 11 9.25 -2.66 -7.26
C ASN A 11 8.02 -2.32 -6.42
N HIS A 12 7.67 -1.04 -6.35
CA HIS A 12 6.59 -0.57 -5.50
C HIS A 12 5.70 0.46 -6.19
N THR A 13 4.47 0.57 -5.71
CA THR A 13 3.61 1.73 -5.90
C THR A 13 3.50 2.45 -4.57
N MET A 14 3.74 3.76 -4.58
CA MET A 14 3.66 4.60 -3.38
C MET A 14 2.34 5.37 -3.32
N ILE A 15 1.69 5.35 -2.16
CA ILE A 15 0.54 6.19 -1.84
C ILE A 15 0.76 6.89 -0.49
N ARG A 16 0.34 8.14 -0.39
CA ARG A 16 0.35 8.86 0.90
C ARG A 16 -0.90 8.50 1.70
N VAL A 17 -0.73 8.34 3.01
CA VAL A 17 -1.82 8.01 3.93
C VAL A 17 -1.90 9.02 5.07
N LYS A 18 -3.13 9.43 5.42
CA LYS A 18 -3.39 10.39 6.51
C LYS A 18 -3.13 9.75 7.87
N ASP A 19 -3.60 8.53 8.06
CA ASP A 19 -3.53 7.80 9.32
C ASP A 19 -2.96 6.41 9.05
N ALA A 20 -1.69 6.22 9.43
CA ALA A 20 -0.98 4.96 9.20
C ALA A 20 -1.66 3.78 9.90
N LYS A 21 -2.27 3.98 11.07
CA LYS A 21 -2.90 2.90 11.83
C LYS A 21 -4.12 2.36 11.09
N LYS A 22 -4.99 3.25 10.61
CA LYS A 22 -6.18 2.85 9.82
C LYS A 22 -5.77 2.20 8.50
N SER A 23 -4.75 2.74 7.84
CA SER A 23 -4.27 2.16 6.59
C SER A 23 -3.64 0.77 6.79
N LEU A 24 -2.81 0.59 7.82
CA LEU A 24 -2.23 -0.71 8.14
C LEU A 24 -3.32 -1.73 8.47
N ASP A 25 -4.31 -1.36 9.29
CA ASP A 25 -5.45 -2.24 9.60
C ASP A 25 -6.20 -2.68 8.33
N PHE A 26 -6.51 -1.72 7.45
CA PHE A 26 -7.15 -2.04 6.17
C PHE A 26 -6.29 -2.99 5.31
N TYR A 27 -5.04 -2.63 5.02
CA TYR A 27 -4.23 -3.44 4.10
C TYR A 27 -3.84 -4.81 4.69
N THR A 28 -3.72 -4.92 6.02
CA THR A 28 -3.37 -6.19 6.67
C THR A 28 -4.58 -7.04 7.02
N ASN A 29 -5.57 -6.51 7.74
CA ASN A 29 -6.71 -7.28 8.23
C ASN A 29 -7.83 -7.39 7.20
N VAL A 30 -8.06 -6.35 6.39
CA VAL A 30 -9.07 -6.42 5.31
C VAL A 30 -8.47 -7.07 4.07
N LEU A 31 -7.31 -6.61 3.59
CA LEU A 31 -6.75 -7.13 2.34
C LEU A 31 -5.76 -8.29 2.51
N GLY A 32 -5.30 -8.60 3.71
CA GLY A 32 -4.43 -9.78 3.95
C GLY A 32 -2.96 -9.57 3.58
N MET A 33 -2.51 -8.34 3.33
CA MET A 33 -1.09 -8.06 3.12
C MET A 33 -0.30 -8.17 4.43
N LYS A 34 1.01 -8.40 4.33
CA LYS A 34 1.94 -8.35 5.46
C LYS A 34 2.71 -7.04 5.44
N LEU A 35 2.88 -6.40 6.60
CA LEU A 35 3.88 -5.34 6.77
C LEU A 35 5.27 -6.00 6.75
N VAL A 36 6.07 -5.68 5.74
CA VAL A 36 7.38 -6.32 5.53
C VAL A 36 8.56 -5.41 5.87
N TYR A 37 8.35 -4.09 5.86
CA TYR A 37 9.38 -3.13 6.27
C TYR A 37 8.73 -1.85 6.78
N ARG A 38 9.36 -1.24 7.79
CA ARG A 38 9.02 0.07 8.33
C ARG A 38 10.30 0.88 8.44
N LYS A 39 10.25 2.14 8.02
CA LYS A 39 11.36 3.08 8.16
C LYS A 39 10.84 4.44 8.60
N ASP A 40 11.29 4.90 9.76
CA ASP A 40 11.09 6.28 10.19
C ASP A 40 12.19 7.15 9.56
N VAL A 41 11.81 8.35 9.11
CA VAL A 41 12.74 9.34 8.52
C VAL A 41 12.57 10.65 9.28
N GLU A 42 13.29 10.77 10.39
CA GLU A 42 13.16 11.87 11.35
C GLU A 42 13.42 13.24 10.73
N SER A 43 14.42 13.32 9.84
CA SER A 43 14.77 14.57 9.15
C SER A 43 13.64 15.08 8.24
N GLY A 44 12.85 14.16 7.68
CA GLY A 44 11.71 14.46 6.81
C GLY A 44 10.36 14.47 7.54
N LYS A 45 10.31 14.03 8.80
CA LYS A 45 9.08 13.84 9.58
C LYS A 45 8.03 12.98 8.86
N PHE A 46 8.45 11.83 8.35
CA PHE A 46 7.55 10.84 7.78
C PHE A 46 8.00 9.42 8.09
N THR A 47 7.06 8.49 8.01
CA THR A 47 7.31 7.05 8.11
C THR A 47 6.88 6.36 6.82
N LEU A 48 7.70 5.42 6.36
CA LEU A 48 7.41 4.53 5.25
C LEU A 48 7.00 3.15 5.77
N TYR A 49 5.91 2.61 5.23
CA TYR A 49 5.44 1.26 5.51
C TYR A 49 5.32 0.50 4.21
N PHE A 50 6.07 -0.59 4.06
CA PHE A 50 6.01 -1.44 2.89
C PHE A 50 5.20 -2.69 3.16
N LEU A 51 4.22 -2.95 2.31
CA LEU A 51 3.34 -4.11 2.41
C LEU A 51 3.43 -4.99 1.16
N ALA A 52 3.28 -6.30 1.35
CA ALA A 52 3.27 -7.28 0.28
C ALA A 52 2.32 -8.45 0.58
N TYR A 53 1.82 -9.09 -0.48
CA TYR A 53 1.43 -10.49 -0.42
C TYR A 53 2.69 -11.35 -0.54
N THR A 54 3.08 -12.03 0.53
CA THR A 54 4.24 -12.91 0.51
C THR A 54 4.13 -14.02 1.55
N ASN A 55 4.63 -15.20 1.18
CA ASN A 55 4.87 -16.32 2.08
C ASN A 55 6.37 -16.56 2.31
N GLU A 56 7.22 -15.72 1.73
CA GLU A 56 8.67 -15.77 1.95
C GLU A 56 9.00 -15.32 3.38
N GLU A 57 10.09 -15.87 3.90
CA GLU A 57 10.69 -15.41 5.14
C GLU A 57 11.31 -14.02 4.92
N ILE A 58 10.94 -13.07 5.78
CA ILE A 58 11.43 -11.70 5.70
C ILE A 58 12.78 -11.67 6.43
N PRO A 59 13.89 -11.30 5.77
CA PRO A 59 15.20 -11.25 6.43
C PRO A 59 15.18 -10.39 7.69
N GLU A 60 15.87 -10.79 8.75
CA GLU A 60 15.92 -10.04 10.00
C GLU A 60 16.90 -8.85 9.95
N ALA A 61 18.06 -9.08 9.33
CA ALA A 61 19.10 -8.06 9.19
C ALA A 61 18.63 -6.92 8.26
N GLU A 62 18.86 -5.66 8.66
CA GLU A 62 18.34 -4.49 7.96
C GLU A 62 18.85 -4.38 6.52
N GLU A 63 20.15 -4.60 6.30
CA GLU A 63 20.77 -4.53 4.98
C GLU A 63 20.21 -5.59 4.03
N GLU A 64 20.05 -6.82 4.52
CA GLU A 64 19.47 -7.93 3.77
C GLU A 64 18.00 -7.69 3.48
N ARG A 65 17.24 -7.17 4.46
CA ARG A 65 15.83 -6.83 4.30
C ARG A 65 15.64 -5.73 3.26
N ALA A 66 16.51 -4.72 3.24
CA ALA A 66 16.46 -3.67 2.22
C ALA A 66 16.75 -4.21 0.82
N ALA A 67 17.78 -5.05 0.66
CA ALA A 67 18.09 -5.69 -0.62
C ALA A 67 16.95 -6.60 -1.10
N TRP A 68 16.35 -7.37 -0.19
CA TRP A 68 15.18 -8.20 -0.48
C TRP A 68 13.96 -7.36 -0.87
N LEU A 69 13.72 -6.24 -0.16
CA LEU A 69 12.61 -5.34 -0.43
C LEU A 69 12.73 -4.73 -1.84
N PHE A 70 13.91 -4.22 -2.22
CA PHE A 70 14.08 -3.51 -3.49
C PHE A 70 14.33 -4.42 -4.72
N SER A 71 14.41 -5.73 -4.53
CA SER A 71 14.62 -6.71 -5.62
C SER A 71 13.36 -7.44 -6.07
N ARG A 72 12.23 -7.27 -5.36
CA ARG A 72 10.93 -7.90 -5.69
C ARG A 72 9.95 -6.95 -6.35
N SER A 73 8.91 -7.48 -6.99
CA SER A 73 7.80 -6.69 -7.52
C SER A 73 6.60 -6.66 -6.57
N GLY A 74 5.70 -5.70 -6.78
CA GLY A 74 4.35 -5.73 -6.20
C GLY A 74 4.28 -5.27 -4.74
N LEU A 75 5.18 -4.40 -4.32
CA LEU A 75 5.10 -3.75 -3.01
C LEU A 75 4.13 -2.57 -3.03
N LEU A 76 3.41 -2.39 -1.93
CA LEU A 76 2.70 -1.16 -1.63
C LEU A 76 3.50 -0.37 -0.60
N GLU A 77 3.95 0.82 -0.97
CA GLU A 77 4.57 1.77 -0.05
C GLU A 77 3.53 2.77 0.44
N LEU A 78 3.25 2.77 1.74
CA LEU A 78 2.46 3.80 2.39
C LEU A 78 3.42 4.82 3.01
N THR A 79 3.31 6.09 2.61
CA THR A 79 4.02 7.18 3.26
C THR A 79 3.08 7.97 4.14
N HIS A 80 3.39 8.01 5.43
CA HIS A 80 2.68 8.78 6.42
C HIS A 80 3.51 9.99 6.81
N ASN A 81 3.02 11.20 6.51
CA ASN A 81 3.63 12.42 7.01
C ASN A 81 3.09 12.69 8.42
N TRP A 82 3.98 12.89 9.38
CA TRP A 82 3.61 12.91 10.79
C TRP A 82 2.68 14.08 11.12
N GLY A 83 1.65 13.81 11.93
CA GLY A 83 0.66 14.78 12.39
C GLY A 83 -0.52 14.98 11.43
N THR A 84 -0.51 14.36 10.24
CA THR A 84 -1.66 14.44 9.32
C THR A 84 -2.92 13.78 9.87
N GLU A 85 -2.77 12.79 10.74
CA GLU A 85 -3.83 12.08 11.46
C GLU A 85 -4.59 12.97 12.46
N ASP A 86 -3.89 13.91 13.09
CA ASP A 86 -4.40 14.79 14.15
C ASP A 86 -4.73 16.21 13.65
N ASP A 87 -4.43 16.51 12.39
CA ASP A 87 -4.77 17.79 11.76
C ASP A 87 -6.20 17.77 11.20
N ASP A 88 -7.12 18.42 11.93
CA ASP A 88 -8.52 18.60 11.53
C ASP A 88 -8.68 19.47 10.27
N SER A 89 -7.71 20.34 9.98
CA SER A 89 -7.72 21.16 8.76
C SER A 89 -7.31 20.34 7.54
N PHE A 90 -6.54 19.27 7.74
CA PHE A 90 -6.10 18.38 6.66
C PHE A 90 -7.23 17.48 6.15
N GLN A 91 -7.80 17.86 5.01
CA GLN A 91 -8.92 17.17 4.35
C GLN A 91 -8.58 15.77 3.81
N GLY A 92 -7.31 15.36 3.89
CA GLY A 92 -6.82 14.09 3.36
C GLY A 92 -6.14 14.24 1.99
N TYR A 93 -5.63 13.12 1.49
CA TYR A 93 -4.97 13.08 0.18
C TYR A 93 -5.99 12.94 -0.95
N HIS A 94 -5.71 13.60 -2.07
CA HIS A 94 -6.50 13.46 -3.29
C HIS A 94 -6.22 12.11 -3.96
N ASN A 95 -7.28 11.35 -4.26
CA ASN A 95 -7.16 9.99 -4.82
C ASN A 95 -6.95 9.97 -6.35
N GLY A 96 -6.93 11.12 -7.02
CA GLY A 96 -6.71 11.23 -8.47
C GLY A 96 -7.91 10.92 -9.37
N ASN A 97 -9.06 10.53 -8.80
CA ASN A 97 -10.24 10.11 -9.56
C ASN A 97 -11.27 11.25 -9.79
N LYS A 98 -10.97 12.46 -9.31
CA LYS A 98 -11.64 13.73 -9.63
C LYS A 98 -10.63 14.72 -10.20
N GLU A 99 -11.07 15.88 -10.70
CA GLU A 99 -10.14 16.89 -11.24
C GLU A 99 -9.26 17.50 -10.13
N PRO A 100 -7.94 17.69 -10.37
CA PRO A 100 -7.19 17.24 -11.54
C PRO A 100 -6.94 15.73 -11.52
N ARG A 101 -7.29 15.04 -12.62
CA ARG A 101 -7.15 13.58 -12.71
C ARG A 101 -5.70 13.13 -12.88
N GLY A 102 -5.39 11.90 -12.47
CA GLY A 102 -4.06 11.31 -12.58
C GLY A 102 -4.06 9.81 -12.26
N PHE A 103 -3.48 9.42 -11.12
CA PHE A 103 -3.55 8.04 -10.61
C PHE A 103 -5.01 7.57 -10.47
N GLY A 104 -5.28 6.32 -10.86
CA GLY A 104 -6.61 5.70 -10.79
C GLY A 104 -6.77 4.79 -9.57
N HIS A 105 -6.20 3.59 -9.62
CA HIS A 105 -6.30 2.59 -8.57
C HIS A 105 -5.14 1.58 -8.64
N ILE A 106 -4.93 0.86 -7.55
CA ILE A 106 -4.22 -0.43 -7.54
C ILE A 106 -5.23 -1.57 -7.68
N ALA A 107 -4.77 -2.74 -8.09
CA ALA A 107 -5.62 -3.91 -8.30
C ALA A 107 -5.07 -5.12 -7.54
N VAL A 108 -5.98 -5.93 -7.02
CA VAL A 108 -5.68 -7.21 -6.35
C VAL A 108 -6.49 -8.29 -7.05
N THR A 109 -5.81 -9.32 -7.54
CA THR A 109 -6.46 -10.53 -8.02
C THR A 109 -6.79 -11.43 -6.82
N VAL A 110 -8.02 -11.91 -6.78
CA VAL A 110 -8.51 -12.85 -5.76
C VAL A 110 -8.91 -14.17 -6.43
N ASP A 111 -9.04 -15.23 -5.64
CA ASP A 111 -9.47 -16.55 -6.09
C ASP A 111 -10.96 -16.61 -6.43
N ASP A 112 -11.78 -15.91 -5.64
CA ASP A 112 -13.24 -15.82 -5.81
C ASP A 112 -13.72 -14.39 -5.48
N VAL A 113 -14.16 -13.66 -6.50
CA VAL A 113 -14.51 -12.24 -6.37
C VAL A 113 -15.80 -12.04 -5.57
N ASP A 114 -16.76 -12.96 -5.70
CA ASP A 114 -18.04 -12.88 -4.99
C ASP A 114 -17.80 -13.09 -3.48
N LYS A 115 -17.04 -14.14 -3.11
CA LYS A 115 -16.68 -14.37 -1.70
C LYS A 115 -15.82 -13.27 -1.10
N ALA A 116 -14.92 -12.67 -1.89
CA ALA A 116 -14.14 -11.52 -1.44
C ALA A 116 -15.06 -10.32 -1.14
N CYS A 117 -16.02 -10.03 -2.02
CA CYS A 117 -17.02 -8.98 -1.81
C CYS A 117 -17.90 -9.24 -0.58
N GLU A 118 -18.40 -10.47 -0.39
CA GLU A 118 -19.16 -10.85 0.82
C GLU A 118 -18.35 -10.60 2.10
N ARG A 119 -17.07 -10.97 2.10
CA ARG A 119 -16.17 -10.71 3.23
C ARG A 119 -16.00 -9.21 3.46
N PHE A 120 -15.80 -8.43 2.40
CA PHE A 120 -15.68 -6.97 2.50
C PHE A 120 -16.96 -6.32 3.04
N ASP A 121 -18.14 -6.82 2.68
CA ASP A 121 -19.41 -6.39 3.26
C ASP A 121 -19.50 -6.71 4.76
N SER A 122 -19.09 -7.92 5.17
CA SER A 122 -19.04 -8.30 6.60
C SER A 122 -18.12 -7.40 7.44
N LEU A 123 -17.13 -6.77 6.80
CA LEU A 123 -16.18 -5.85 7.40
C LEU A 123 -16.55 -4.37 7.19
N ASN A 124 -17.73 -4.09 6.60
CA ASN A 124 -18.24 -2.75 6.31
C ASN A 124 -17.28 -1.91 5.43
N VAL A 125 -16.66 -2.53 4.43
CA VAL A 125 -15.78 -1.83 3.47
C VAL A 125 -16.62 -0.98 2.52
N ASN A 126 -16.14 0.23 2.22
CA ASN A 126 -16.78 1.11 1.26
C ASN A 126 -16.52 0.65 -0.18
N PHE A 127 -17.60 0.52 -0.97
CA PHE A 127 -17.52 0.22 -2.40
C PHE A 127 -17.75 1.47 -3.25
N VAL A 128 -16.90 1.66 -4.27
CA VAL A 128 -17.13 2.66 -5.33
C VAL A 128 -18.04 2.11 -6.43
N LYS A 129 -17.87 0.83 -6.75
CA LYS A 129 -18.69 0.08 -7.71
C LYS A 129 -18.82 -1.36 -7.21
N ARG A 130 -20.03 -1.91 -7.19
CA ARG A 130 -20.30 -3.33 -6.92
C ARG A 130 -20.27 -4.16 -8.20
N LEU A 131 -20.12 -5.47 -8.05
CA LEU A 131 -20.18 -6.42 -9.18
C LEU A 131 -21.52 -6.33 -9.91
N GLU A 132 -22.60 -6.11 -9.16
CA GLU A 132 -23.98 -5.97 -9.66
C GLU A 132 -24.24 -4.65 -10.40
N ASP A 133 -23.38 -3.64 -10.22
CA ASP A 133 -23.51 -2.34 -10.90
C ASP A 133 -22.99 -2.39 -12.36
N GLY A 134 -22.84 -3.59 -12.93
CA GLY A 134 -22.29 -3.88 -14.26
C GLY A 134 -23.27 -4.62 -15.16
#